data_AF-A0A5F1S3N4-F1
#
_entry.id   AF-A0A5F1S3N4-F1
#
_cell.length_a   1.000
_cell.length_b   1.000
_cell.length_c   1.000
_cell.angle_alpha   90.00
_cell.angle_beta   90.00
_cell.angle_gamma   90.00
#
_symmetry.space_group_name_H-M   'P 1'
#
loop_
_entity.id
_entity.type
_entity.pdbx_description
1 polymer ?
#
loop_
_entity_poly.entity_id
_entity_poly.type
_entity_poly.pdbx_seq_one_letter_code
_entity_poly.pdbx_strand_id
1 'polypeptide(L)'
;MTFSRRVTALAASFLPFLFAPAFADSNVLWKIVHDKCVVQTAPCLSVNTAGHYAMLKDLRGVAQVLLIPTDKITGMESAALLDPATHNFFADAWAERADVDVRLPHALPRDGLSLAVNAQQARSQNQLHIHVDCLSADARAALKADTDQIGTDWAPLPDTIAGHKFLAVRVKGETLGDFNPFLALAKTLKDPAKEMGDHNLVVVGANFADGPGFIVLTDVAVPGMGGEDVQDHSCAITH
;
A
#
# COMPACT_ATOMS: atom_id res chain seq x y z
N MET A 1 -8.46 27.99 -79.20
CA MET A 1 -7.51 27.26 -78.34
C MET A 1 -8.11 27.19 -76.94
N THR A 2 -8.71 26.07 -76.58
CA THR A 2 -9.37 25.82 -75.29
C THR A 2 -8.39 25.08 -74.37
N PHE A 3 -7.99 25.70 -73.27
CA PHE A 3 -7.10 25.09 -72.27
C PHE A 3 -7.89 24.20 -71.32
N SER A 4 -7.58 22.90 -71.32
CA SER A 4 -8.12 21.90 -70.40
C SER A 4 -7.39 21.99 -69.05
N ARG A 5 -8.13 22.32 -67.98
CA ARG A 5 -7.63 22.26 -66.59
C ARG A 5 -7.68 20.81 -66.10
N ARG A 6 -6.52 20.20 -65.90
CA ARG A 6 -6.39 18.92 -65.18
C ARG A 6 -6.52 19.16 -63.68
N VAL A 7 -7.53 18.56 -63.05
CA VAL A 7 -7.69 18.49 -61.60
C VAL A 7 -6.84 17.32 -61.10
N THR A 8 -5.81 17.60 -60.31
CA THR A 8 -4.99 16.58 -59.64
C THR A 8 -5.64 16.29 -58.29
N ALA A 9 -6.21 15.10 -58.11
CA ALA A 9 -6.74 14.65 -56.83
C ALA A 9 -5.58 14.29 -55.90
N LEU A 10 -5.44 15.01 -54.79
CA LEU A 10 -4.53 14.67 -53.71
C LEU A 10 -5.16 13.53 -52.90
N ALA A 11 -4.57 12.33 -52.96
CA ALA A 11 -4.95 11.23 -52.08
C ALA A 11 -4.43 11.53 -50.67
N ALA A 12 -5.33 11.84 -49.73
CA ALA A 12 -5.00 11.97 -48.32
C ALA A 12 -4.79 10.57 -47.72
N SER A 13 -3.53 10.18 -47.54
CA SER A 13 -3.16 8.98 -46.79
C SER A 13 -3.45 9.20 -45.30
N PHE A 14 -4.56 8.65 -44.81
CA PHE A 14 -4.79 8.49 -43.37
C PHE A 14 -3.86 7.41 -42.83
N LEU A 15 -2.74 7.81 -42.22
CA LEU A 15 -1.98 6.94 -41.32
C LEU A 15 -2.73 6.90 -39.98
N PRO A 16 -3.25 5.75 -39.54
CA PRO A 16 -3.76 5.64 -38.18
C PRO A 16 -2.56 5.73 -37.23
N PHE A 17 -2.45 6.83 -36.50
CA PHE A 17 -1.61 6.89 -35.30
C PHE A 17 -2.14 5.85 -34.33
N LEU A 18 -1.47 4.70 -34.27
CA LEU A 18 -1.61 3.76 -33.18
C LEU A 18 -1.17 4.49 -31.91
N PHE A 19 -2.13 5.02 -31.15
CA PHE A 19 -1.92 5.43 -29.77
C PHE A 19 -1.62 4.16 -28.97
N ALA A 20 -0.36 3.73 -28.95
CA ALA A 20 0.11 2.85 -27.89
C ALA A 20 -0.03 3.62 -26.57
N PRO A 21 -0.65 3.04 -25.53
CA PRO A 21 -0.67 3.70 -24.24
C PRO A 21 0.78 3.85 -23.79
N ALA A 22 1.19 5.08 -23.47
CA ALA A 22 2.46 5.28 -22.80
C ALA A 22 2.38 4.55 -21.46
N PHE A 23 3.06 3.41 -21.32
CA PHE A 23 3.19 2.75 -20.04
C PHE A 23 3.83 3.75 -19.08
N ALA A 24 3.11 4.13 -18.03
CA ALA A 24 3.67 4.92 -16.96
C ALA A 24 4.87 4.15 -16.37
N ASP A 25 5.96 4.85 -16.09
CA ASP A 25 7.18 4.24 -15.55
C ASP A 25 6.89 3.62 -14.18
N SER A 26 6.95 2.29 -14.09
CA SER A 26 6.67 1.54 -12.87
C SER A 26 7.85 1.56 -11.88
N ASN A 27 8.98 2.19 -12.21
CA ASN A 27 10.15 2.28 -11.34
C ASN A 27 10.37 3.68 -10.76
N VAL A 28 9.36 4.56 -10.78
CA VAL A 28 9.51 5.93 -10.28
C VAL A 28 9.89 5.93 -8.79
N LEU A 29 9.21 5.14 -7.96
CA LEU A 29 9.53 5.06 -6.53
C LEU A 29 10.94 4.51 -6.27
N TRP A 30 11.36 3.47 -7.02
CA TRP A 30 12.72 2.95 -6.94
C TRP A 30 13.76 4.05 -7.27
N LYS A 31 13.57 4.78 -8.37
CA LYS A 31 14.47 5.87 -8.78
C LYS A 31 14.51 6.99 -7.72
N ILE A 32 13.38 7.32 -7.10
CA ILE A 32 13.34 8.32 -6.03
C ILE A 32 14.19 7.86 -4.84
N VAL A 33 13.97 6.65 -4.34
CA VAL A 33 14.66 6.19 -3.14
C VAL A 33 16.14 5.91 -3.41
N HIS A 34 16.45 5.20 -4.49
CA HIS A 34 17.80 4.76 -4.81
C HIS A 34 18.70 5.86 -5.40
N ASP A 35 18.18 6.69 -6.31
CA ASP A 35 19.02 7.69 -6.98
C ASP A 35 19.04 9.02 -6.22
N LYS A 36 18.04 9.27 -5.35
CA LYS A 36 17.91 10.52 -4.62
C LYS A 36 18.03 10.30 -3.12
N CYS A 37 17.03 9.67 -2.48
CA CYS A 37 16.92 9.68 -1.01
C CYS A 37 18.17 9.13 -0.30
N VAL A 38 18.73 8.01 -0.77
CA VAL A 38 19.95 7.43 -0.16
C VAL A 38 21.22 8.26 -0.41
N VAL A 39 21.26 9.09 -1.46
CA VAL A 39 22.37 10.00 -1.76
C VAL A 39 22.24 11.30 -0.96
N GLN A 40 21.03 11.86 -1.00
CA GLN A 40 20.60 13.06 -0.29
C GLN A 40 19.17 12.82 0.18
N THR A 41 18.89 12.96 1.48
CA THR A 41 17.59 12.60 2.06
C THR A 41 16.40 13.15 1.26
N ALA A 42 16.47 14.39 0.76
CA ALA A 42 15.44 14.96 -0.10
C ALA A 42 15.32 14.23 -1.47
N PRO A 43 14.10 13.83 -1.89
CA PRO A 43 12.80 14.35 -1.45
C PRO A 43 12.13 13.56 -0.32
N CYS A 44 12.76 12.52 0.21
CA CYS A 44 12.25 11.79 1.36
C CYS A 44 12.30 12.67 2.62
N LEU A 45 11.39 12.38 3.55
CA LEU A 45 11.29 12.98 4.87
C LEU A 45 12.45 12.51 5.76
N SER A 46 12.76 11.22 5.67
CA SER A 46 13.83 10.56 6.39
C SER A 46 14.35 9.35 5.61
N VAL A 47 15.56 8.92 5.93
CA VAL A 47 16.15 7.65 5.47
C VAL A 47 16.74 6.95 6.68
N ASN A 48 16.25 5.75 6.96
CA ASN A 48 16.78 4.90 8.00
C ASN A 48 17.70 3.86 7.37
N THR A 49 19.02 4.10 7.45
CA THR A 49 20.01 3.20 6.87
C THR A 49 20.10 1.85 7.59
N ALA A 50 19.79 1.81 8.88
CA ALA A 50 19.82 0.56 9.66
C ALA A 50 18.56 -0.28 9.44
N GLY A 51 17.42 0.38 9.20
CA GLY A 51 16.14 -0.26 8.85
C GLY A 51 15.97 -0.53 7.35
N HIS A 52 16.88 -0.04 6.51
CA HIS A 52 16.83 -0.17 5.06
C HIS A 52 15.54 0.39 4.42
N TYR A 53 15.06 1.55 4.88
CA TYR A 53 13.88 2.21 4.31
C TYR A 53 13.99 3.73 4.29
N ALA A 54 13.13 4.36 3.49
CA ALA A 54 12.92 5.80 3.46
C ALA A 54 11.43 6.14 3.63
N MET A 55 11.15 7.24 4.32
CA MET A 55 9.80 7.80 4.43
C MET A 55 9.63 8.89 3.37
N LEU A 56 8.61 8.78 2.52
CA LEU A 56 8.34 9.73 1.44
C LEU A 56 6.91 10.28 1.59
N LYS A 57 6.73 11.61 1.56
CA LYS A 57 5.38 12.18 1.48
C LYS A 57 4.77 11.82 0.12
N ASP A 58 3.61 11.17 0.12
CA ASP A 58 2.89 10.88 -1.12
C ASP A 58 2.38 12.18 -1.78
N LEU A 59 2.26 12.20 -3.10
CA LEU A 59 1.66 13.32 -3.82
C LEU A 59 0.14 13.38 -3.59
N ARG A 60 -0.48 12.24 -3.29
CA ARG A 60 -1.87 12.09 -2.90
C ARG A 60 -2.02 12.20 -1.37
N GLY A 61 -3.21 12.60 -0.96
CA GLY A 61 -3.60 12.67 0.43
C GLY A 61 -2.99 13.81 1.25
N VAL A 62 -3.76 14.27 2.24
CA VAL A 62 -3.37 15.38 3.12
C VAL A 62 -2.19 14.97 4.02
N ALA A 63 -2.21 13.75 4.54
CA ALA A 63 -1.22 13.25 5.49
C ALA A 63 -0.47 12.00 5.02
N GLN A 64 -0.93 11.33 3.96
CA GLN A 64 -0.34 10.09 3.44
C GLN A 64 1.17 10.16 3.26
N VAL A 65 1.87 9.19 3.86
CA VAL A 65 3.29 8.93 3.63
C VAL A 65 3.50 7.50 3.19
N LEU A 66 4.59 7.26 2.49
CA LEU A 66 5.02 5.94 2.05
C LEU A 66 6.27 5.54 2.81
N LEU A 67 6.27 4.35 3.41
CA LEU A 67 7.51 3.66 3.73
C LEU A 67 7.95 2.86 2.51
N ILE A 68 9.17 3.08 2.04
CA ILE A 68 9.71 2.44 0.84
C ILE A 68 11.09 1.85 1.19
N PRO A 69 11.34 0.54 0.99
CA PRO A 69 12.66 -0.04 1.21
C PRO A 69 13.72 0.60 0.32
N THR A 70 14.94 0.75 0.85
CA THR A 70 16.11 1.19 0.09
C THR A 70 16.75 0.08 -0.74
N ASP A 71 16.39 -1.17 -0.43
CA ASP A 71 16.70 -2.34 -1.25
C ASP A 71 15.65 -2.55 -2.34
N LYS A 72 16.06 -3.19 -3.44
CA LYS A 72 15.18 -3.42 -4.58
C LYS A 72 14.25 -4.61 -4.31
N ILE A 73 13.10 -4.33 -3.72
CA ILE A 73 12.02 -5.28 -3.42
C ILE A 73 10.82 -4.82 -4.24
N THR A 74 10.29 -5.66 -5.13
CA THR A 74 9.27 -5.21 -6.10
C THR A 74 7.88 -5.00 -5.51
N GLY A 75 7.53 -5.74 -4.45
CA GLY A 75 6.24 -5.74 -3.79
C GLY A 75 5.92 -7.09 -3.18
N MET A 76 4.63 -7.38 -2.95
CA MET A 76 4.13 -8.61 -2.32
C MET A 76 4.70 -9.90 -2.91
N GLU A 77 4.90 -9.95 -4.22
CA GLU A 77 5.42 -11.11 -4.95
C GLU A 77 6.93 -11.35 -4.77
N SER A 78 7.63 -10.45 -4.08
CA SER A 78 9.08 -10.53 -3.94
C SER A 78 9.48 -11.65 -2.97
N ALA A 79 10.36 -12.55 -3.43
CA ALA A 79 10.90 -13.61 -2.58
C ALA A 79 11.65 -13.10 -1.34
N ALA A 80 12.12 -11.85 -1.36
CA ALA A 80 12.73 -11.21 -0.19
C ALA A 80 11.77 -11.17 1.01
N LEU A 81 10.46 -10.99 0.77
CA LEU A 81 9.45 -10.94 1.83
C LEU A 81 9.17 -12.30 2.47
N LEU A 82 9.70 -13.39 1.90
CA LEU A 82 9.66 -14.74 2.47
C LEU A 82 10.88 -15.04 3.35
N ASP A 83 11.93 -14.21 3.29
CA ASP A 83 13.14 -14.37 4.10
C ASP A 83 12.90 -13.80 5.52
N PRO A 84 13.00 -14.60 6.59
CA PRO A 84 12.90 -14.11 7.96
C PRO A 84 13.93 -13.06 8.36
N ALA A 85 15.04 -12.93 7.62
CA ALA A 85 16.04 -11.89 7.83
C ALA A 85 15.63 -10.53 7.24
N THR A 86 14.63 -10.49 6.35
CA THR A 86 14.10 -9.24 5.82
C THR A 86 13.38 -8.46 6.91
N HIS A 87 13.62 -7.15 6.95
CA HIS A 87 13.04 -6.26 7.94
C HIS A 87 11.50 -6.31 7.96
N ASN A 88 10.93 -6.14 9.15
CA ASN A 88 9.50 -6.03 9.33
C ASN A 88 9.05 -4.62 8.97
N PHE A 89 8.96 -4.33 7.68
CA PHE A 89 8.62 -2.99 7.19
C PHE A 89 7.26 -2.47 7.70
N PHE A 90 6.32 -3.35 8.07
CA PHE A 90 5.08 -2.91 8.73
C PHE A 90 5.32 -2.41 10.16
N ALA A 91 6.21 -3.06 10.92
CA ALA A 91 6.61 -2.56 12.24
C ALA A 91 7.36 -1.23 12.13
N ASP A 92 8.24 -1.11 11.13
CA ASP A 92 8.94 0.14 10.83
C ASP A 92 7.94 1.26 10.47
N ALA A 93 6.98 0.99 9.59
CA ALA A 93 5.97 1.97 9.17
C ALA A 93 5.08 2.42 10.33
N TRP A 94 4.73 1.51 11.26
CA TRP A 94 3.99 1.86 12.47
C TRP A 94 4.79 2.76 13.42
N ALA A 95 6.10 2.52 13.52
CA ALA A 95 6.99 3.34 14.35
C ALA A 95 7.06 4.79 13.84
N GLU A 96 6.99 4.97 12.52
CA GLU A 96 7.04 6.26 11.84
C GLU A 96 5.68 6.98 11.73
N ARG A 97 4.62 6.50 12.39
CA ARG A 97 3.28 7.10 12.32
C ARG A 97 3.20 8.60 12.66
N ALA A 98 4.17 9.09 13.43
CA ALA A 98 4.25 10.51 13.76
C ALA A 98 4.37 11.39 12.50
N ASP A 99 4.91 10.85 11.39
CA ASP A 99 4.91 11.54 10.10
C ASP A 99 3.47 11.80 9.58
N VAL A 100 2.50 10.95 9.87
CA VAL A 100 1.10 11.24 9.54
C VAL A 100 0.55 12.31 10.50
N ASP A 101 0.77 12.14 11.81
CA ASP A 101 0.21 13.02 12.85
C ASP A 101 0.63 14.50 12.70
N VAL A 102 1.91 14.77 12.39
CA VAL A 102 2.41 16.16 12.23
C VAL A 102 1.79 16.91 11.04
N ARG A 103 1.05 16.21 10.18
CA ARG A 103 0.36 16.75 9.00
C ARG A 103 -1.12 16.97 9.23
N LEU A 104 -1.64 16.57 10.38
CA LEU A 104 -3.04 16.67 10.74
C LEU A 104 -3.27 17.72 11.84
N PRO A 105 -4.50 18.29 11.95
CA PRO A 105 -4.82 19.22 13.03
C PRO A 105 -4.70 18.60 14.43
N HIS A 106 -4.94 17.29 14.53
CA HIS A 106 -4.83 16.50 15.74
C HIS A 106 -4.18 15.16 15.42
N ALA A 107 -3.48 14.57 16.39
CA ALA A 107 -2.93 13.22 16.26
C ALA A 107 -4.07 12.20 16.09
N LEU A 108 -3.86 11.19 15.26
CA LEU A 108 -4.85 10.14 15.06
C LEU A 108 -4.99 9.30 16.33
N PRO A 109 -6.22 8.88 16.68
CA PRO A 109 -6.37 7.79 17.63
C PRO A 109 -5.72 6.52 17.05
N ARG A 110 -5.30 5.59 17.91
CA ARG A 110 -4.62 4.34 17.48
C ARG A 110 -5.40 3.59 16.40
N ASP A 111 -6.72 3.54 16.51
CA ASP A 111 -7.66 2.89 15.59
C ASP A 111 -8.07 3.76 14.39
N GLY A 112 -7.43 4.91 14.21
CA GLY A 112 -7.57 5.77 13.04
C GLY A 112 -6.40 5.68 12.05
N LEU A 113 -5.32 4.97 12.38
CA LEU A 113 -4.18 4.78 11.48
C LEU A 113 -4.22 3.39 10.83
N SER A 114 -3.87 3.34 9.55
CA SER A 114 -3.70 2.11 8.79
C SER A 114 -2.40 2.10 7.99
N LEU A 115 -1.89 0.90 7.76
CA LEU A 115 -0.76 0.59 6.91
C LEU A 115 -1.26 -0.36 5.82
N ALA A 116 -1.04 -0.08 4.55
CA ALA A 116 -1.53 -0.93 3.47
C ALA A 116 -0.45 -1.21 2.42
N VAL A 117 -0.43 -2.44 1.91
CA VAL A 117 0.33 -2.85 0.73
C VAL A 117 -0.62 -3.45 -0.28
N ASN A 118 -0.57 -2.93 -1.49
CA ASN A 118 -1.37 -3.40 -2.61
C ASN A 118 -0.73 -4.63 -3.28
N ALA A 119 -1.58 -5.58 -3.69
CA ALA A 119 -1.21 -6.72 -4.52
C ALA A 119 -0.57 -6.25 -5.84
N GLN A 120 0.10 -7.18 -6.53
CA GLN A 120 0.80 -6.88 -7.79
C GLN A 120 -0.12 -6.31 -8.87
N GLN A 121 -1.33 -6.87 -8.99
CA GLN A 121 -2.33 -6.44 -9.98
C GLN A 121 -3.16 -5.22 -9.56
N ALA A 122 -2.96 -4.70 -8.34
CA ALA A 122 -3.68 -3.56 -7.79
C ALA A 122 -2.81 -2.31 -7.65
N ARG A 123 -1.59 -2.32 -8.22
CA ARG A 123 -0.64 -1.20 -8.11
C ARG A 123 0.00 -0.85 -9.45
N SER A 124 0.61 0.35 -9.51
CA SER A 124 1.31 0.86 -10.70
C SER A 124 2.83 0.93 -10.56
N GLN A 125 3.35 0.85 -9.33
CA GLN A 125 4.77 0.93 -9.01
C GLN A 125 5.32 -0.44 -8.59
N ASN A 126 6.47 -0.81 -9.17
CA ASN A 126 7.20 -2.07 -8.97
C ASN A 126 8.36 -1.90 -7.99
N GLN A 127 8.09 -1.19 -6.90
CA GLN A 127 8.92 -1.10 -5.71
C GLN A 127 7.96 -1.23 -4.54
N LEU A 128 8.27 -2.06 -3.54
CA LEU A 128 7.46 -2.21 -2.34
C LEU A 128 7.27 -0.83 -1.70
N HIS A 129 6.03 -0.50 -1.37
CA HIS A 129 5.69 0.70 -0.63
C HIS A 129 4.52 0.37 0.29
N ILE A 130 4.62 0.82 1.53
CA ILE A 130 3.54 0.74 2.52
C ILE A 130 2.89 2.11 2.59
N HIS A 131 1.61 2.17 2.26
CA HIS A 131 0.78 3.36 2.42
C HIS A 131 0.47 3.53 3.91
N VAL A 132 0.98 4.60 4.52
CA VAL A 132 0.72 4.94 5.93
C VAL A 132 -0.20 6.14 5.95
N ASP A 133 -1.46 5.92 6.34
CA ASP A 133 -2.49 6.94 6.24
C ASP A 133 -3.69 6.69 7.17
N CYS A 134 -4.59 7.67 7.19
CA CYS A 134 -5.87 7.59 7.87
C CYS A 134 -6.71 6.42 7.35
N LEU A 135 -7.21 5.60 8.28
CA LEU A 135 -8.27 4.64 7.99
C LEU A 135 -9.56 5.39 7.66
N SER A 136 -10.35 4.90 6.71
CA SER A 136 -11.68 5.47 6.47
C SER A 136 -12.60 5.28 7.68
N ALA A 137 -13.55 6.21 7.86
CA ALA A 137 -14.50 6.14 8.97
C ALA A 137 -15.36 4.85 8.90
N ASP A 138 -15.75 4.43 7.71
CA ASP A 138 -16.54 3.21 7.49
C ASP A 138 -15.73 1.96 7.82
N ALA A 139 -14.46 1.87 7.39
CA ALA A 139 -13.59 0.76 7.74
C ALA A 139 -13.33 0.69 9.26
N ARG A 140 -13.11 1.84 9.91
CA ARG A 140 -12.98 1.90 11.37
C ARG A 140 -14.24 1.39 12.07
N ALA A 141 -15.42 1.82 11.61
CA ALA A 141 -16.68 1.41 12.20
C ALA A 141 -16.91 -0.11 12.08
N ALA A 142 -16.66 -0.69 10.90
CA ALA A 142 -16.77 -2.12 10.66
C ALA A 142 -15.81 -2.92 11.55
N LEU A 143 -14.52 -2.57 11.55
CA LEU A 143 -13.52 -3.26 12.38
C LEU A 143 -13.82 -3.15 13.88
N LYS A 144 -14.35 -2.01 14.32
CA LYS A 144 -14.76 -1.82 15.72
C LYS A 144 -15.94 -2.71 16.10
N ALA A 145 -16.92 -2.90 15.21
CA ALA A 145 -18.05 -3.79 15.44
C ALA A 145 -17.61 -5.25 15.58
N ASP A 146 -16.55 -5.65 14.87
CA ASP A 146 -16.04 -7.02 14.86
C ASP A 146 -14.90 -7.28 15.85
N THR A 147 -14.38 -6.25 16.53
CA THR A 147 -13.14 -6.32 17.33
C THR A 147 -13.11 -7.48 18.34
N ASP A 148 -14.23 -7.78 19.00
CA ASP A 148 -14.32 -8.86 20.00
C ASP A 148 -14.36 -10.27 19.37
N GLN A 149 -14.70 -10.37 18.08
CA GLN A 149 -14.80 -11.62 17.33
C GLN A 149 -13.48 -11.99 16.63
N ILE A 150 -12.56 -11.04 16.46
CA ILE A 150 -11.29 -11.27 15.78
C ILE A 150 -10.32 -12.00 16.73
N GLY A 151 -10.09 -13.27 16.40
CA GLY A 151 -9.20 -14.16 17.14
C GLY A 151 -7.73 -14.04 16.74
N THR A 152 -6.89 -14.85 17.38
CA THR A 152 -5.44 -14.93 17.11
C THR A 152 -5.07 -15.83 15.93
N ASP A 153 -6.07 -16.44 15.30
CA ASP A 153 -5.93 -17.21 14.07
C ASP A 153 -6.61 -16.45 12.92
N TRP A 154 -6.09 -16.62 11.70
CA TRP A 154 -6.71 -16.05 10.51
C TRP A 154 -8.14 -16.58 10.32
N ALA A 155 -9.12 -15.68 10.31
CA ALA A 155 -10.52 -16.01 10.10
C ALA A 155 -11.21 -14.93 9.24
N PRO A 156 -12.22 -15.28 8.43
CA PRO A 156 -12.97 -14.30 7.65
C PRO A 156 -13.71 -13.32 8.56
N LEU A 157 -13.70 -12.04 8.18
CA LEU A 157 -14.61 -11.06 8.76
C LEU A 157 -16.05 -11.32 8.25
N PRO A 158 -17.07 -11.06 9.09
CA PRO A 158 -18.46 -11.16 8.67
C PRO A 158 -18.82 -10.06 7.65
N ASP A 159 -18.29 -8.85 7.85
CA ASP A 159 -18.60 -7.69 7.01
C ASP A 159 -17.59 -7.50 5.88
N THR A 160 -18.07 -6.89 4.79
CA THR A 160 -17.22 -6.41 3.68
C THR A 160 -16.76 -4.99 3.99
N ILE A 161 -15.46 -4.71 3.80
CA ILE A 161 -14.87 -3.40 4.06
C ILE A 161 -14.34 -2.84 2.74
N ALA A 162 -14.80 -1.65 2.32
CA ALA A 162 -14.42 -1.06 1.04
C ALA A 162 -14.62 -1.98 -0.19
N GLY A 163 -15.57 -2.94 -0.11
CA GLY A 163 -15.79 -3.94 -1.16
C GLY A 163 -14.96 -5.22 -1.03
N HIS A 164 -14.04 -5.29 -0.07
CA HIS A 164 -13.16 -6.44 0.19
C HIS A 164 -13.75 -7.43 1.19
N LYS A 165 -13.49 -8.71 0.97
CA LYS A 165 -13.80 -9.80 1.91
C LYS A 165 -12.51 -10.24 2.59
N PHE A 166 -12.18 -9.58 3.69
CA PHE A 166 -10.92 -9.83 4.39
C PHE A 166 -10.97 -11.08 5.27
N LEU A 167 -9.84 -11.79 5.32
CA LEU A 167 -9.43 -12.53 6.51
C LEU A 167 -8.77 -11.55 7.48
N ALA A 168 -8.98 -11.76 8.78
CA ALA A 168 -8.41 -10.96 9.84
C ALA A 168 -7.70 -11.84 10.87
N VAL A 169 -6.66 -11.29 11.48
CA VAL A 169 -6.02 -11.84 12.68
C VAL A 169 -5.69 -10.73 13.66
N ARG A 170 -5.86 -11.02 14.94
CA ARG A 170 -5.54 -10.12 16.05
C ARG A 170 -4.09 -10.30 16.51
N VAL A 171 -3.40 -9.18 16.67
CA VAL A 171 -2.04 -9.11 17.23
C VAL A 171 -2.08 -8.18 18.43
N LYS A 172 -1.58 -8.60 19.60
CA LYS A 172 -1.52 -7.76 20.80
C LYS A 172 -0.18 -7.03 20.90
N GLY A 173 -0.19 -5.84 21.49
CA GLY A 173 1.02 -5.09 21.82
C GLY A 173 0.96 -3.63 21.35
N GLU A 174 1.80 -2.81 21.96
CA GLU A 174 1.98 -1.41 21.56
C GLU A 174 2.58 -1.28 20.16
N THR A 175 3.47 -2.22 19.82
CA THR A 175 4.14 -2.37 18.52
C THR A 175 3.84 -3.75 17.96
N LEU A 176 4.08 -3.96 16.66
CA LEU A 176 3.97 -5.29 16.04
C LEU A 176 4.99 -6.29 16.60
N GLY A 177 6.07 -5.83 17.26
CA GLY A 177 7.13 -6.68 17.77
C GLY A 177 7.67 -7.63 16.70
N ASP A 178 7.75 -8.92 17.04
CA ASP A 178 8.22 -9.98 16.14
C ASP A 178 7.14 -10.46 15.15
N PHE A 179 5.91 -9.94 15.23
CA PHE A 179 4.86 -10.28 14.27
C PHE A 179 5.14 -9.57 12.95
N ASN A 180 5.70 -10.30 11.97
CA ASN A 180 5.86 -9.83 10.60
C ASN A 180 4.64 -10.25 9.76
N PRO A 181 3.79 -9.30 9.31
CA PRO A 181 2.59 -9.60 8.54
C PRO A 181 2.86 -10.40 7.25
N PHE A 182 3.96 -10.14 6.54
CA PHE A 182 4.29 -10.85 5.29
C PHE A 182 4.54 -12.33 5.56
N LEU A 183 5.35 -12.63 6.58
CA LEU A 183 5.65 -14.01 6.98
C LEU A 183 4.42 -14.70 7.59
N ALA A 184 3.57 -13.95 8.29
CA ALA A 184 2.33 -14.47 8.86
C ALA A 184 1.32 -14.88 7.78
N LEU A 185 1.19 -14.09 6.70
CA LEU A 185 0.41 -14.46 5.52
C LEU A 185 1.06 -15.66 4.80
N ALA A 186 2.36 -15.61 4.52
CA ALA A 186 3.04 -16.67 3.78
C ALA A 186 2.84 -18.07 4.41
N LYS A 187 2.76 -18.16 5.74
CA LYS A 187 2.51 -19.44 6.45
C LYS A 187 1.14 -20.06 6.18
N THR A 188 0.17 -19.30 5.66
CA THR A 188 -1.18 -19.79 5.36
C THR A 188 -1.32 -20.28 3.91
N LEU A 189 -0.38 -19.91 3.04
CA LEU A 189 -0.43 -20.19 1.60
C LEU A 189 0.19 -21.57 1.28
N LYS A 190 -0.21 -22.17 0.15
CA LYS A 190 0.29 -23.49 -0.28
C LYS A 190 1.65 -23.38 -0.97
N ASP A 191 1.82 -22.36 -1.78
CA ASP A 191 3.04 -21.99 -2.51
C ASP A 191 3.22 -20.46 -2.42
N PRO A 192 3.78 -19.96 -1.29
CA PRO A 192 3.93 -18.53 -1.06
C PRO A 192 4.72 -17.80 -2.15
N ALA A 193 5.64 -18.50 -2.83
CA ALA A 193 6.44 -17.93 -3.92
C ALA A 193 5.60 -17.58 -5.15
N LYS A 194 4.40 -18.15 -5.30
CA LYS A 194 3.46 -17.86 -6.39
C LYS A 194 2.23 -17.08 -5.93
N GLU A 195 1.77 -17.32 -4.72
CA GLU A 195 0.49 -16.81 -4.24
C GLU A 195 0.63 -15.43 -3.57
N MET A 196 1.77 -15.09 -2.96
CA MET A 196 1.91 -13.83 -2.22
C MET A 196 1.57 -12.59 -3.05
N GLY A 197 1.93 -12.58 -4.34
CA GLY A 197 1.69 -11.45 -5.25
C GLY A 197 0.22 -11.12 -5.47
N ASP A 198 -0.68 -12.08 -5.24
CA ASP A 198 -2.12 -11.93 -5.43
C ASP A 198 -2.80 -11.28 -4.22
N HIS A 199 -2.11 -11.16 -3.09
CA HIS A 199 -2.71 -10.70 -1.84
C HIS A 199 -2.48 -9.22 -1.58
N ASN A 200 -3.51 -8.55 -1.08
CA ASN A 200 -3.33 -7.31 -0.33
C ASN A 200 -3.01 -7.63 1.13
N LEU A 201 -2.34 -6.70 1.80
CA LEU A 201 -2.05 -6.83 3.23
C LEU A 201 -2.22 -5.46 3.91
N VAL A 202 -3.02 -5.43 4.97
CA VAL A 202 -3.33 -4.21 5.72
C VAL A 202 -3.09 -4.45 7.20
N VAL A 203 -2.56 -3.45 7.90
CA VAL A 203 -2.47 -3.42 9.36
C VAL A 203 -3.21 -2.19 9.87
N VAL A 204 -4.14 -2.39 10.78
CA VAL A 204 -4.89 -1.32 11.45
C VAL A 204 -4.58 -1.35 12.93
N GLY A 205 -4.27 -0.20 13.52
CA GLY A 205 -4.14 -0.10 14.97
C GLY A 205 -5.47 -0.40 15.66
N ALA A 206 -5.46 -1.02 16.82
CA ALA A 206 -6.68 -1.35 17.55
C ALA A 206 -6.47 -1.21 19.06
N ASN A 207 -7.57 -0.97 19.76
CA ASN A 207 -7.65 -1.07 21.22
C ASN A 207 -8.62 -2.20 21.55
N PHE A 208 -8.10 -3.28 22.13
CA PHE A 208 -8.90 -4.39 22.62
C PHE A 208 -9.21 -4.21 24.11
N ALA A 209 -10.18 -4.95 24.63
CA ALA A 209 -10.55 -4.90 26.05
C ALA A 209 -9.37 -5.23 27.01
N ASP A 210 -8.37 -5.98 26.54
CA ASP A 210 -7.19 -6.37 27.31
C ASP A 210 -5.93 -5.58 26.95
N GLY A 211 -6.04 -4.53 26.15
CA GLY A 211 -4.94 -3.64 25.81
C GLY A 211 -4.81 -3.30 24.32
N PRO A 212 -3.77 -2.54 23.96
CA PRO A 212 -3.52 -2.13 22.58
C PRO A 212 -3.10 -3.33 21.73
N GLY A 213 -3.36 -3.21 20.43
CA GLY A 213 -2.91 -4.17 19.45
C GLY A 213 -3.18 -3.71 18.03
N PHE A 214 -3.32 -4.68 17.15
CA PHE A 214 -3.52 -4.52 15.72
C PHE A 214 -4.52 -5.55 15.21
N ILE A 215 -5.25 -5.15 14.18
CA ILE A 215 -5.99 -6.05 13.31
C ILE A 215 -5.21 -6.10 12.00
N VAL A 216 -4.76 -7.29 11.61
CA VAL A 216 -4.07 -7.51 10.34
C VAL A 216 -5.05 -8.17 9.38
N LEU A 217 -5.19 -7.61 8.18
CA LEU A 217 -6.17 -8.02 7.18
C LEU A 217 -5.47 -8.47 5.90
N THR A 218 -6.03 -9.48 5.23
CA THR A 218 -5.60 -9.89 3.90
C THR A 218 -6.77 -10.40 3.09
N ASP A 219 -6.76 -10.14 1.79
CA ASP A 219 -7.65 -10.72 0.81
C ASP A 219 -6.87 -11.02 -0.48
N VAL A 220 -7.47 -11.82 -1.36
CA VAL A 220 -6.97 -11.99 -2.72
C VAL A 220 -7.50 -10.85 -3.56
N ALA A 221 -6.60 -10.06 -4.16
CA ALA A 221 -6.97 -8.89 -4.92
C ALA A 221 -7.82 -9.26 -6.13
N VAL A 222 -8.82 -8.42 -6.37
CA VAL A 222 -9.49 -8.30 -7.67
C VAL A 222 -8.76 -7.19 -8.44
N PRO A 223 -8.59 -7.27 -9.78
CA PRO A 223 -7.88 -6.23 -10.53
C PRO A 223 -8.39 -4.82 -10.23
N GLY A 224 -7.48 -3.94 -9.81
CA GLY A 224 -7.80 -2.56 -9.43
C GLY A 224 -8.31 -2.36 -8.00
N MET A 225 -8.45 -3.42 -7.19
CA MET A 225 -8.80 -3.34 -5.77
C MET A 225 -7.59 -3.61 -4.89
N GLY A 226 -7.11 -2.57 -4.22
CA GLY A 226 -5.91 -2.58 -3.39
C GLY A 226 -6.22 -2.59 -1.90
N GLY A 227 -5.27 -3.00 -1.08
CA GLY A 227 -5.38 -2.81 0.38
C GLY A 227 -5.51 -1.33 0.78
N GLU A 228 -5.00 -0.41 -0.04
CA GLU A 228 -5.13 1.04 0.12
C GLU A 228 -6.61 1.50 0.12
N ASP A 229 -7.54 0.72 -0.43
CA ASP A 229 -8.96 1.10 -0.57
C ASP A 229 -9.67 1.26 0.79
N VAL A 230 -9.12 0.71 1.88
CA VAL A 230 -9.64 0.93 3.24
C VAL A 230 -9.32 2.31 3.81
N GLN A 231 -8.37 3.02 3.19
CA GLN A 231 -7.86 4.31 3.64
C GLN A 231 -8.72 5.47 3.12
N ASP A 232 -8.68 6.59 3.82
CA ASP A 232 -9.24 7.86 3.36
C ASP A 232 -8.13 8.92 3.33
N HIS A 233 -7.65 9.22 2.13
CA HIS A 233 -6.59 10.19 1.90
C HIS A 233 -6.98 11.64 2.23
N SER A 234 -8.27 11.93 2.43
CA SER A 234 -8.71 13.23 2.94
C SER A 234 -8.64 13.33 4.47
N CYS A 235 -8.42 12.20 5.15
CA CYS A 235 -8.38 12.09 6.61
C CYS A 235 -9.62 12.70 7.29
N ALA A 236 -10.82 12.38 6.80
CA ALA A 236 -12.08 12.87 7.37
C ALA A 236 -12.50 12.12 8.64
N ILE A 237 -11.71 11.14 9.07
CA ILE A 237 -11.96 10.37 10.29
C ILE A 237 -11.98 11.28 11.52
N THR A 238 -12.95 11.05 12.41
CA THR A 238 -13.06 11.83 13.65
C THR A 238 -12.13 11.29 14.73
N HIS A 239 -11.54 12.21 15.51
CA HIS A 239 -10.64 11.90 16.62
C HIS A 239 -11.41 11.44 17.87
#